data_AF-A0A915CYE0-F1
#
_entry.id   AF-A0A915CYE0-F1
#
_cell.length_a   1.000
_cell.length_b   1.000
_cell.length_c   1.000
_cell.angle_alpha   90.00
_cell.angle_beta   90.00
_cell.angle_gamma   90.00
#
_symmetry.space_group_name_H-M   'P 1'
#
loop_
_entity.id
_entity.type
_entity.pdbx_description
1 polymer ?
#
loop_
_entity_poly.entity_id
_entity_poly.type
_entity_poly.pdbx_seq_one_letter_code
_entity_poly.pdbx_strand_id
1 'polypeptide(L)'
;MWLFYLATLNISDKNDPQKVFIQWHGMANTSCPSSAVLVSAGATSSNAIYLDVNTPANKITAAVNNVTGTRTANTPRMDTQCRLQATTNIFGKILNGVPADGSVCKTKYNPQDVTGEFLHIEQKEGARSNWDLWSKAINIAFPLT
;
A
#
# COMPACT_ATOMS: atom_id res chain seq x y z
N MET A 1 -10.31 12.36 16.22
CA MET A 1 -8.90 12.15 16.61
C MET A 1 -8.35 11.03 15.74
N TRP A 2 -7.50 11.36 14.77
CA TRP A 2 -6.92 10.37 13.86
C TRP A 2 -5.76 9.69 14.59
N LEU A 3 -5.97 8.48 15.12
CA LEU A 3 -4.84 7.67 15.58
C LEU A 3 -4.05 7.21 14.36
N PHE A 4 -2.92 7.87 14.13
CA PHE A 4 -1.90 7.44 13.19
C PHE A 4 -1.13 6.28 13.82
N TYR A 5 -1.59 5.04 13.61
CA TYR A 5 -0.69 3.90 13.78
C TYR A 5 0.22 3.82 12.56
N LEU A 6 1.26 4.65 12.57
CA LEU A 6 2.32 4.57 11.58
C LEU A 6 3.23 3.40 11.93
N ALA A 7 2.95 2.23 11.38
CA ALA A 7 3.93 1.14 11.34
C ALA A 7 4.62 1.19 9.98
N THR A 8 5.95 1.14 9.97
CA THR A 8 6.74 0.86 8.77
C THR A 8 7.44 -0.48 8.95
N LEU A 9 7.12 -1.46 8.10
CA LEU A 9 7.76 -2.77 8.12
C LEU A 9 8.58 -2.94 6.84
N ASN A 10 9.86 -3.31 6.99
CA ASN A 10 10.69 -3.76 5.89
C ASN A 10 10.58 -5.28 5.79
N ILE A 11 10.14 -5.79 4.64
CA ILE A 11 10.07 -7.21 4.35
C ILE A 11 10.95 -7.49 3.14
N SER A 12 11.84 -8.47 3.26
CA SER A 12 12.53 -9.08 2.13
C SER A 12 11.96 -10.46 1.90
N ASP A 13 11.49 -10.72 0.68
CA ASP A 13 11.19 -12.08 0.23
C ASP A 13 12.53 -12.78 -0.06
N LYS A 14 12.67 -14.03 0.37
CA LYS A 14 13.89 -14.79 0.12
C LYS A 14 14.08 -15.12 -1.37
N ASN A 15 12.97 -15.24 -2.10
CA ASN A 15 12.97 -15.54 -3.53
C ASN A 15 12.95 -14.28 -4.40
N ASP A 16 12.71 -13.11 -3.78
CA ASP A 16 12.70 -11.81 -4.43
C ASP A 16 13.38 -10.78 -3.50
N PRO A 17 14.64 -10.37 -3.79
CA PRO A 17 15.40 -9.49 -2.92
C PRO A 17 14.80 -8.08 -2.79
N GLN A 18 13.68 -7.80 -3.46
CA GLN A 18 12.95 -6.55 -3.32
C GLN A 18 12.58 -6.28 -1.85
N LYS A 19 12.99 -5.10 -1.37
CA LYS A 19 12.61 -4.60 -0.05
C LYS A 19 11.24 -3.96 -0.16
N VAL A 20 10.31 -4.42 0.66
CA VAL A 20 8.97 -3.84 0.73
C VAL A 20 8.82 -3.07 2.03
N PHE A 21 8.54 -1.77 1.92
CA PHE A 21 8.23 -0.89 3.03
C PHE A 21 6.73 -0.61 3.08
N ILE A 22 6.07 -1.15 4.11
CA ILE A 22 4.63 -1.00 4.26
C ILE A 22 4.32 0.07 5.29
N GLN A 23 3.56 1.09 4.92
CA GLN A 23 3.05 2.12 5.79
C GLN A 23 1.53 2.00 5.94
N TRP A 24 1.07 1.70 7.16
CA TRP A 24 -0.36 1.68 7.47
C TRP A 24 -0.87 3.06 7.87
N HIS A 25 -2.07 3.40 7.41
CA HIS A 25 -2.75 4.65 7.69
C HIS A 25 -4.26 4.42 7.87
N GLY A 26 -4.86 5.14 8.81
CA GLY A 26 -6.29 5.04 9.09
C GLY A 26 -7.09 6.00 8.22
N MET A 27 -8.12 5.52 7.53
CA MET A 27 -9.06 6.36 6.79
C MET A 27 -10.44 6.39 7.43
N ALA A 28 -11.23 7.42 7.11
CA ALA A 28 -12.63 7.47 7.50
C ALA A 28 -13.46 6.47 6.70
N ASN A 29 -14.59 6.05 7.27
CA ASN A 29 -15.52 5.13 6.60
C ASN A 29 -16.08 5.68 5.28
N THR A 30 -16.02 7.00 5.08
CA THR A 30 -16.50 7.73 3.91
C THR A 30 -15.43 8.01 2.84
N SER A 31 -14.14 7.74 3.08
CA SER A 31 -13.04 8.18 2.20
C SER A 31 -12.91 7.37 0.90
N CYS A 32 -12.92 6.04 1.00
CA CYS A 32 -12.99 5.14 -0.16
C CYS A 32 -14.33 4.38 -0.13
N PRO A 33 -15.22 4.57 -1.11
CA PRO A 33 -16.56 3.98 -1.08
C PRO A 33 -16.54 2.46 -1.27
N SER A 34 -15.63 1.95 -2.10
CA SER A 34 -15.58 0.54 -2.48
C SER A 34 -14.52 -0.28 -1.75
N SER A 35 -13.72 0.36 -0.89
CA SER A 35 -12.57 -0.26 -0.23
C SER A 35 -12.67 -0.12 1.28
N ALA A 36 -12.59 -1.24 2.00
CA ALA A 36 -12.28 -1.22 3.43
C ALA A 36 -10.77 -1.05 3.64
N VAL A 37 -9.98 -1.53 2.68
CA VAL A 37 -8.53 -1.41 2.60
C VAL A 37 -8.15 -0.95 1.19
N LEU A 38 -7.41 0.15 1.06
CA LEU A 38 -6.81 0.56 -0.21
C LEU A 38 -5.29 0.39 -0.12
N VAL A 39 -4.71 -0.40 -1.03
CA VAL A 39 -3.27 -0.67 -1.08
C VAL A 39 -2.66 0.04 -2.28
N SER A 40 -1.84 1.06 -2.03
CA SER A 40 -1.21 1.86 -3.08
C SER A 40 0.31 1.68 -3.08
N ALA A 41 0.90 1.67 -4.27
CA ALA A 41 2.35 1.77 -4.47
C ALA A 41 2.88 3.22 -4.42
N GLY A 42 2.06 4.17 -3.95
CA GLY A 42 2.34 5.61 -4.07
C GLY A 42 2.16 6.15 -5.48
N ALA A 43 1.33 5.49 -6.30
CA ALA A 43 1.15 5.78 -7.71
C ALA A 43 -0.33 5.88 -8.10
N THR A 44 -0.62 6.62 -9.18
CA THR A 44 -1.98 6.80 -9.68
C THR A 44 -2.58 5.51 -10.24
N SER A 45 -3.91 5.42 -10.28
CA SER A 45 -4.65 4.25 -10.81
C SER A 45 -4.26 3.80 -12.24
N SER A 46 -3.74 4.72 -13.05
CA SER A 46 -3.26 4.46 -14.41
C SER A 46 -1.83 3.89 -14.48
N ASN A 47 -1.09 3.83 -13.37
CA ASN A 47 0.28 3.33 -13.36
C ASN A 47 0.33 1.82 -13.65
N ALA A 48 1.26 1.42 -14.52
CA ALA A 48 1.43 0.04 -14.96
C ALA A 48 1.83 -0.91 -13.82
N ILE A 49 2.36 -0.41 -12.70
CA ILE A 49 2.68 -1.22 -11.51
C ILE A 49 1.49 -2.09 -11.06
N TYR A 50 0.26 -1.59 -11.20
CA TYR A 50 -0.93 -2.33 -10.80
C TYR A 50 -1.39 -3.39 -11.81
N LEU A 51 -0.74 -3.50 -12.97
CA LEU A 51 -1.00 -4.56 -13.96
C LEU A 51 -0.28 -5.86 -13.60
N ASP A 52 0.88 -5.77 -12.96
CA ASP A 52 1.66 -6.93 -12.57
C ASP A 52 1.12 -7.50 -11.26
N VAL A 53 0.56 -8.70 -11.34
CA VAL A 53 -0.02 -9.45 -10.21
C VAL A 53 1.02 -9.81 -9.15
N ASN A 54 2.31 -9.82 -9.51
CA ASN A 54 3.39 -10.17 -8.59
C ASN A 54 3.90 -8.98 -7.79
N THR A 55 3.45 -7.76 -8.09
CA THR A 55 3.86 -6.60 -7.29
C THR A 55 3.41 -6.74 -5.84
N PRO A 56 4.20 -6.22 -4.88
CA PRO A 56 3.85 -6.26 -3.47
C PRO A 56 2.43 -5.74 -3.17
N ALA A 57 1.99 -4.70 -3.90
CA ALA A 57 0.66 -4.12 -3.74
C ALA A 57 -0.45 -5.11 -4.10
N ASN A 58 -0.29 -5.82 -5.22
CA ASN A 58 -1.27 -6.83 -5.66
C ASN A 58 -1.20 -8.10 -4.79
N LYS A 59 -0.01 -8.55 -4.38
CA LYS A 59 0.18 -9.68 -3.46
C LYS A 59 -0.57 -9.49 -2.14
N ILE A 60 -0.34 -8.37 -1.44
CA ILE A 60 -1.03 -8.12 -0.15
C ILE A 60 -2.52 -7.83 -0.34
N THR A 61 -2.93 -7.20 -1.45
CA THR A 61 -4.36 -7.02 -1.77
C THR A 61 -5.06 -8.37 -1.91
N ALA A 62 -4.47 -9.30 -2.65
CA ALA A 62 -5.00 -10.65 -2.82
C ALA A 62 -5.02 -11.43 -1.49
N ALA A 63 -3.95 -11.31 -0.68
CA ALA A 63 -3.86 -11.96 0.62
C ALA A 63 -4.93 -11.48 1.60
N VAL A 64 -5.17 -10.16 1.69
CA VAL A 64 -6.25 -9.60 2.52
C VAL A 64 -7.61 -10.15 2.07
N ASN A 65 -7.90 -10.13 0.77
CA ASN A 65 -9.16 -10.64 0.22
C ASN A 65 -9.34 -12.16 0.45
N ASN A 66 -8.25 -12.92 0.47
CA ASN A 66 -8.27 -14.33 0.83
C ASN A 66 -8.65 -14.53 2.29
N VAL A 67 -7.98 -13.83 3.21
CA VAL A 67 -8.25 -13.95 4.66
C VAL A 67 -9.66 -13.50 5.03
N THR A 68 -10.20 -12.47 4.36
CA THR A 68 -11.55 -11.95 4.62
C THR A 68 -12.65 -12.74 3.90
N GLY A 69 -12.29 -13.62 2.95
CA GLY A 69 -13.25 -14.32 2.08
C GLY A 69 -14.10 -13.42 1.18
N THR A 70 -13.77 -12.13 1.09
CA THR A 70 -14.55 -11.10 0.38
C THR A 70 -13.62 -10.07 -0.24
N ARG A 71 -14.06 -9.41 -1.32
CA ARG A 71 -13.27 -8.37 -1.99
C ARG A 71 -13.38 -7.03 -1.26
N THR A 72 -12.61 -6.89 -0.18
CA THR A 72 -12.59 -5.69 0.68
C THR A 72 -11.34 -4.83 0.50
N ALA A 73 -10.25 -5.42 0.00
CA ALA A 73 -9.03 -4.75 -0.38
C ALA A 73 -8.95 -4.51 -1.89
N ASN A 74 -8.55 -3.30 -2.27
CA ASN A 74 -8.38 -2.89 -3.66
C ASN A 74 -7.08 -2.08 -3.82
N THR A 75 -6.52 -2.08 -5.02
CA THR A 75 -5.51 -1.10 -5.44
C THR A 75 -6.18 0.13 -6.04
N PRO A 76 -5.48 1.26 -6.23
CA PRO A 76 -6.00 2.42 -6.96
C PRO A 76 -6.57 2.08 -8.35
N ARG A 77 -6.05 1.04 -9.01
CA ARG A 77 -6.59 0.57 -10.30
C ARG A 77 -7.97 -0.09 -10.16
N MET A 78 -8.25 -0.72 -9.03
CA MET A 78 -9.51 -1.42 -8.74
C MET A 78 -10.58 -0.49 -8.13
N ASP A 79 -10.17 0.49 -7.31
CA ASP A 79 -11.04 1.55 -6.76
C ASP A 79 -10.57 2.91 -7.30
N THR A 80 -10.95 3.19 -8.55
CA THR A 80 -10.53 4.42 -9.24
C THR A 80 -11.16 5.69 -8.68
N GLN A 81 -12.18 5.56 -7.83
CA GLN A 81 -12.84 6.69 -7.16
C GLN A 81 -12.10 7.12 -5.89
N CYS A 82 -11.33 6.21 -5.28
CA CYS A 82 -10.58 6.59 -4.09
C CYS A 82 -9.35 7.46 -4.43
N ARG A 83 -9.25 8.61 -3.77
CA ARG A 83 -8.17 9.60 -3.99
C ARG A 83 -6.98 9.43 -3.05
N LEU A 84 -7.08 8.56 -2.04
CA LEU A 84 -6.03 8.33 -1.04
C LEU A 84 -4.91 7.40 -1.58
N GLN A 85 -4.37 7.74 -2.74
CA GLN A 85 -3.42 6.91 -3.50
C GLN A 85 -1.96 7.14 -3.07
N ALA A 86 -1.72 7.91 -2.00
CA ALA A 86 -0.39 8.17 -1.44
C ALA A 86 0.66 8.79 -2.39
N THR A 87 0.25 9.39 -3.51
CA THR A 87 1.16 10.03 -4.49
C THR A 87 1.90 11.25 -3.94
N THR A 88 1.45 11.79 -2.81
CA THR A 88 2.06 12.91 -2.10
C THR A 88 2.82 12.49 -0.85
N ASN A 89 2.86 11.20 -0.53
CA ASN A 89 3.54 10.69 0.65
C ASN A 89 5.05 10.91 0.55
N ILE A 90 5.65 11.59 1.53
CA ILE A 90 7.08 11.95 1.48
C ILE A 90 7.97 10.70 1.46
N PHE A 91 7.67 9.70 2.29
CA PHE A 91 8.47 8.47 2.32
C PHE A 91 8.31 7.67 1.02
N GLY A 92 7.08 7.57 0.51
CA GLY A 92 6.82 6.95 -0.79
C GLY A 92 7.51 7.63 -1.95
N LYS A 93 7.58 8.97 -1.97
CA LYS A 93 8.33 9.73 -2.98
C LYS A 93 9.81 9.39 -2.96
N ILE A 94 10.40 9.28 -1.76
CA ILE A 94 11.82 8.93 -1.62
C ILE A 94 12.12 7.55 -2.19
N LEU A 95 11.28 6.56 -1.86
CA LEU A 95 11.41 5.21 -2.41
C LEU A 95 11.12 5.14 -3.91
N ASN A 96 10.26 6.02 -4.43
CA ASN A 96 9.96 6.16 -5.85
C ASN A 96 10.85 7.21 -6.56
N GLY A 97 12.12 7.34 -6.13
CA GLY A 97 13.17 8.06 -6.88
C GLY A 97 13.31 9.56 -6.62
N VAL A 98 12.50 10.18 -5.76
CA VAL A 98 12.66 11.60 -5.42
C VAL A 98 13.80 11.76 -4.38
N PRO A 99 14.77 12.67 -4.59
CA PRO A 99 15.86 12.89 -3.63
C PRO A 99 15.37 13.19 -2.21
N ALA A 100 16.03 12.59 -1.21
CA ALA A 100 15.72 12.74 0.21
C ALA A 100 16.25 14.06 0.82
N ASP A 101 16.17 15.14 0.05
CA ASP A 101 16.50 16.50 0.50
C ASP A 101 15.22 17.34 0.68
N GLY A 102 15.36 18.63 0.95
CA GLY A 102 14.20 19.52 1.13
C GLY A 102 13.28 19.64 -0.11
N SER A 103 13.73 19.22 -1.30
CA SER A 103 12.93 19.28 -2.52
C SER A 103 11.79 18.26 -2.53
N VAL A 104 11.89 17.16 -1.77
CA VAL A 104 10.88 16.07 -1.72
C VAL A 104 9.47 16.57 -1.40
N CYS A 105 9.37 17.64 -0.61
CA CYS A 105 8.10 18.27 -0.24
C CYS A 105 7.35 18.86 -1.45
N LYS A 106 8.07 19.25 -2.50
CA LYS A 106 7.53 19.97 -3.67
C LYS A 106 7.60 19.16 -4.95
N THR A 107 8.58 18.26 -5.07
CA THR A 107 8.76 17.41 -6.25
C THR A 107 7.61 16.41 -6.35
N LYS A 108 6.99 16.31 -7.53
CA LYS A 108 6.01 15.27 -7.84
C LYS A 108 6.75 13.96 -8.09
N TYR A 109 6.15 12.84 -7.71
CA TYR A 109 6.69 11.54 -8.11
C TYR A 109 6.62 11.39 -9.63
N ASN A 110 7.58 10.66 -10.18
CA ASN A 110 7.61 10.29 -11.59
C ASN A 110 7.03 8.86 -11.73
N PRO A 111 5.98 8.63 -12.54
CA PRO A 111 5.35 7.32 -12.66
C PRO A 111 6.31 6.18 -13.06
N GLN A 112 7.36 6.50 -13.80
CA GLN A 112 8.38 5.57 -14.28
C GLN A 112 9.34 5.11 -13.17
N ASP A 113 9.44 5.86 -12.08
CA ASP A 113 10.36 5.56 -10.97
C ASP A 113 9.68 4.73 -9.86
N VAL A 114 8.42 4.35 -10.06
CA VAL A 114 7.67 3.51 -9.11
C VAL A 114 8.11 2.06 -9.24
N THR A 115 8.82 1.57 -8.23
CA THR A 115 9.41 0.22 -8.20
C THR A 115 8.50 -0.82 -7.55
N GLY A 116 7.53 -0.39 -6.75
CA GLY A 116 6.72 -1.27 -5.90
C GLY A 116 7.30 -1.54 -4.51
N GLU A 117 8.46 -0.96 -4.18
CA GLU A 117 9.07 -1.08 -2.85
C GLU A 117 8.27 -0.36 -1.76
N PHE A 118 7.52 0.68 -2.10
CA PHE A 118 6.65 1.38 -1.16
C PHE A 118 5.22 0.86 -1.24
N LEU A 119 4.64 0.49 -0.10
CA LEU A 119 3.21 0.24 0.04
C LEU A 119 2.61 1.20 1.06
N HIS A 120 1.53 1.85 0.67
CA HIS A 120 0.69 2.63 1.57
C HIS A 120 -0.67 1.97 1.68
N ILE A 121 -1.10 1.70 2.91
CA ILE A 121 -2.34 1.01 3.21
C ILE A 121 -3.28 1.94 3.94
N GLU A 122 -4.34 2.37 3.27
CA GLU A 122 -5.44 3.10 3.89
C GLU A 122 -6.49 2.12 4.38
N GLN A 123 -6.83 2.15 5.66
CA GLN A 123 -7.72 1.16 6.27
C GLN A 123 -8.83 1.79 7.11
N LYS A 124 -10.05 1.29 6.95
CA LYS A 124 -11.18 1.57 7.84
C LYS A 124 -10.97 0.90 9.20
N GLU A 125 -11.75 1.33 10.18
CA GLU A 125 -11.63 0.89 11.57
C GLU A 125 -11.62 -0.65 11.73
N GLY A 126 -12.50 -1.36 11.02
CA GLY A 126 -12.59 -2.82 11.12
C GLY A 126 -11.34 -3.57 10.65
N ALA A 127 -10.58 -3.02 9.69
CA ALA A 127 -9.29 -3.59 9.30
C ALA A 127 -8.16 -3.10 10.24
N ARG A 128 -8.23 -1.84 10.70
CA ARG A 128 -7.24 -1.23 11.59
C ARG A 128 -7.11 -1.91 12.93
N SER A 129 -8.21 -2.37 13.52
CA SER A 129 -8.20 -3.08 14.80
C SER A 129 -7.98 -4.59 14.67
N ASN A 130 -7.85 -5.12 13.45
CA ASN A 130 -7.78 -6.55 13.19
C ASN A 130 -6.33 -7.02 12.94
N TRP A 131 -5.60 -7.26 14.03
CA TRP A 131 -4.21 -7.74 13.97
C TRP A 131 -4.07 -9.13 13.36
N ASP A 132 -5.03 -10.02 13.58
CA ASP A 132 -5.02 -11.38 13.00
C ASP A 132 -5.11 -11.34 11.47
N LEU A 133 -5.95 -10.46 10.91
CA LEU A 133 -6.01 -10.20 9.48
C LEU A 133 -4.63 -9.81 8.93
N TRP A 134 -4.00 -8.81 9.53
CA TRP A 134 -2.71 -8.30 9.03
C TRP A 134 -1.59 -9.33 9.17
N SER A 135 -1.52 -10.03 10.30
CA SER A 135 -0.54 -11.10 10.50
C SER A 135 -0.67 -12.20 9.44
N LYS A 136 -1.88 -12.70 9.19
CA LYS A 136 -2.13 -13.71 8.16
C LYS A 136 -1.86 -13.20 6.75
N ALA A 137 -2.36 -12.01 6.42
CA ALA A 137 -2.20 -11.43 5.08
C ALA A 137 -0.72 -11.16 4.76
N ILE A 138 0.06 -10.65 5.72
CA ILE A 138 1.51 -10.47 5.57
C ILE A 138 2.20 -11.82 5.35
N ASN A 139 1.91 -12.83 6.17
CA ASN A 139 2.53 -14.16 6.02
C ASN A 139 2.18 -14.84 4.69
N ILE A 140 0.99 -14.59 4.14
CA ILE A 140 0.59 -15.10 2.81
C ILE A 140 1.30 -14.33 1.70
N ALA A 141 1.35 -13.00 1.79
CA ALA A 141 1.90 -12.15 0.73
C ALA A 141 3.43 -12.17 0.69
N PHE A 142 4.07 -12.30 1.86
CA PHE A 142 5.50 -12.23 2.08
C PHE A 142 5.92 -13.31 3.09
N PRO A 143 5.88 -14.59 2.70
CA PRO A 143 6.21 -15.69 3.60
C PRO A 143 7.65 -15.57 4.11
N LEU A 144 7.80 -15.43 5.43
CA LEU A 144 9.10 -15.56 6.10
C LEU A 144 9.53 -17.03 6.04
N THR A 145 10.79 -17.29 5.71
CA THR A 145 11.42 -18.60 5.94
C THR A 145 12.46 -18.50 7.02
#